data_AF-A0AAW5UZH2-F1
#
_entry.id   AF-A0AAW5UZH2-F1
#
_cell.length_a   1.000
_cell.length_b   1.000
_cell.length_c   1.000
_cell.angle_alpha   90.00
_cell.angle_beta   90.00
_cell.angle_gamma   90.00
#
_symmetry.space_group_name_H-M   'P 1'
#
loop_
_entity.id
_entity.type
_entity.pdbx_description
1 polymer ?
#
loop_
_entity_poly.entity_id
_entity_poly.type
_entity_poly.pdbx_seq_one_letter_code
_entity_poly.pdbx_strand_id
1 'polypeptide(L)'
;MITKDNIQKVLLELKFISNHGVYTRHFGSADEGFDLEYNFNVGEFIYPDGVQADRNTTQDEHQNESFVVFVCVAQLFERGYLPQHIKLEGRNYAGTDKGYCDILVSDNNGEPYLIIECKTANIDKKEDQFRKHWARTMRDGDQLFRYFNTYRKAQYLCMYAADCPEYRKKGDIIYRLEINYHIISLVDNEEYLQTDNKLHSFQEMREQQGGSEDFFNVWKQTYKQDFTTRGLFEEGIDAFNIGKKSYGVNDLKTIDEYSLDKKYNEFALILRKHTISSHENAFDKLVNLFLAKIIDERYHSNELQLLWKGAAYDDYFSLQDRLINLYKRGMKEFFDDEVASVENAEVENAFKFLTSKADEARDTIKRYFRKLKYFNNNPFAFLDVHNEQLFYKNAVILKDTISMLQDIYLTKNTDNQFLGDLFEGFLNRGVHQSEGQFFTPIPIVRFLVSSLPLRQILEGGEIPKVIDYACGAGHFLTEYARQIKPIVEELAHLENIYDKRAKDNSSLIIQ
;
A
#
# COMPACT_ATOMS: atom_id res chain seq x y z
N MET A 1 -15.60 6.37 16.17
CA MET A 1 -14.87 5.72 17.28
C MET A 1 -15.66 4.51 17.73
N ILE A 2 -14.99 3.43 18.13
CA ILE A 2 -15.62 2.26 18.75
C ILE A 2 -16.06 2.63 20.18
N THR A 3 -17.31 2.32 20.51
CA THR A 3 -17.93 2.51 21.82
C THR A 3 -18.85 1.32 22.11
N LYS A 4 -19.43 1.31 23.32
CA LYS A 4 -20.46 0.33 23.68
C LYS A 4 -21.62 0.27 22.68
N ASP A 5 -21.96 1.37 22.02
CA ASP A 5 -23.11 1.44 21.10
C ASP A 5 -22.88 0.75 19.75
N ASN A 6 -21.62 0.59 19.32
CA ASN A 6 -21.29 0.02 18.01
C ASN A 6 -20.37 -1.21 18.07
N ILE A 7 -19.81 -1.57 19.24
CA ILE A 7 -18.92 -2.72 19.40
C ILE A 7 -19.55 -4.04 18.90
N GLN A 8 -20.86 -4.24 19.10
CA GLN A 8 -21.54 -5.45 18.63
C GLN A 8 -21.38 -5.65 17.11
N LYS A 9 -21.40 -4.55 16.32
CA LYS A 9 -21.23 -4.61 14.86
C LYS A 9 -19.80 -4.99 14.49
N VAL A 10 -18.82 -4.44 15.22
CA VAL A 10 -17.41 -4.78 15.08
C VAL A 10 -17.17 -6.26 15.36
N LEU A 11 -17.74 -6.79 16.45
CA LEU A 11 -17.60 -8.19 16.84
C LEU A 11 -18.16 -9.14 15.79
N LEU A 12 -19.31 -8.82 15.21
CA LEU A 12 -19.89 -9.62 14.12
C LEU A 12 -19.01 -9.61 12.85
N GLU A 13 -18.44 -8.47 12.48
CA GLU A 13 -17.49 -8.37 11.36
C GLU A 13 -16.20 -9.16 11.64
N LEU A 14 -15.78 -9.19 12.90
CA LEU A 14 -14.71 -10.04 13.40
C LEU A 14 -15.15 -11.50 13.64
N LYS A 15 -16.29 -11.96 13.10
CA LYS A 15 -16.75 -13.35 13.17
C LYS A 15 -16.98 -13.89 14.59
N PHE A 16 -17.26 -13.02 15.57
CA PHE A 16 -17.72 -13.46 16.89
C PHE A 16 -19.16 -13.96 16.81
N ILE A 17 -19.47 -14.99 17.58
CA ILE A 17 -20.81 -15.57 17.70
C ILE A 17 -21.43 -15.05 18.99
N SER A 18 -22.66 -14.56 18.90
CA SER A 18 -23.40 -14.08 20.07
C SER A 18 -24.26 -15.19 20.67
N ASN A 19 -24.14 -15.38 21.99
CA ASN A 19 -25.00 -16.26 22.77
C ASN A 19 -25.40 -15.57 24.08
N HIS A 20 -26.69 -15.29 24.26
CA HIS A 20 -27.25 -14.64 25.47
C HIS A 20 -26.51 -13.36 25.93
N GLY A 21 -26.01 -12.55 24.99
CA GLY A 21 -25.29 -11.30 25.28
C GLY A 21 -23.79 -11.47 25.56
N VAL A 22 -23.26 -12.69 25.44
CA VAL A 22 -21.82 -12.95 25.38
C VAL A 22 -21.42 -13.15 23.92
N TYR A 23 -20.38 -12.46 23.48
CA TYR A 23 -19.81 -12.60 22.15
C TYR A 23 -18.51 -13.38 22.28
N THR A 24 -18.43 -14.57 21.67
CA THR A 24 -17.27 -15.45 21.74
C THR A 24 -16.71 -15.70 20.35
N ARG A 25 -15.38 -15.68 20.23
CA ARG A 25 -14.67 -16.15 19.05
C ARG A 25 -13.61 -17.16 19.45
N HIS A 26 -13.69 -18.34 18.85
CA HIS A 26 -12.72 -19.40 19.01
C HIS A 26 -11.56 -19.23 18.02
N PHE A 27 -10.33 -19.36 18.50
CA PHE A 27 -9.11 -19.37 17.71
C PHE A 27 -8.39 -20.71 17.85
N GLY A 28 -8.03 -21.32 16.73
CA GLY A 28 -7.45 -22.66 16.68
C GLY A 28 -8.37 -23.68 16.03
N SER A 29 -8.07 -24.96 16.25
CA SER A 29 -8.91 -26.07 15.82
C SER A 29 -10.07 -26.27 16.80
N ALA A 30 -11.18 -26.89 16.36
CA ALA A 30 -12.36 -27.04 17.22
C ALA A 30 -12.11 -27.80 18.55
N ASP A 31 -11.12 -28.71 18.56
CA ASP A 31 -10.76 -29.52 19.73
C ASP A 31 -9.54 -28.97 20.49
N GLU A 32 -8.75 -28.10 19.86
CA GLU A 32 -7.54 -27.49 20.41
C GLU A 32 -7.48 -26.00 20.01
N GLY A 33 -7.69 -25.12 20.98
CA GLY A 33 -7.76 -23.69 20.75
C GLY A 33 -8.08 -22.92 22.03
N PHE A 34 -8.49 -21.67 21.87
CA PHE A 34 -8.85 -20.80 22.98
C PHE A 34 -9.88 -19.77 22.56
N ASP A 35 -10.65 -19.28 23.53
CA ASP A 35 -11.74 -18.35 23.30
C ASP A 35 -11.36 -16.93 23.74
N LEU A 36 -11.73 -15.96 22.91
CA LEU A 36 -11.74 -14.55 23.29
C LEU A 36 -13.20 -14.12 23.40
N GLU A 37 -13.57 -13.49 24.52
CA GLU A 37 -14.98 -13.15 24.76
C GLU A 37 -15.18 -11.70 25.22
N TYR A 38 -16.35 -11.16 24.89
CA TYR A 38 -16.86 -9.93 25.45
C TYR A 38 -18.28 -10.15 25.98
N ASN A 39 -18.45 -9.94 27.28
CA ASN A 39 -19.75 -10.05 27.92
C ASN A 39 -20.45 -8.68 27.95
N PHE A 40 -21.35 -8.47 27.00
CA PHE A 40 -22.07 -7.20 26.83
C PHE A 40 -22.96 -6.85 28.03
N ASN A 41 -23.45 -7.86 28.75
CA ASN A 41 -24.37 -7.67 29.86
C ASN A 41 -23.70 -7.00 31.07
N VAL A 42 -22.42 -7.32 31.30
CA VAL A 42 -21.63 -6.78 32.43
C VAL A 42 -20.53 -5.80 31.98
N GLY A 43 -20.20 -5.75 30.69
CA GLY A 43 -19.19 -4.84 30.16
C GLY A 43 -17.74 -5.32 30.37
N GLU A 44 -17.52 -6.64 30.35
CA GLU A 44 -16.22 -7.24 30.67
C GLU A 44 -15.59 -7.91 29.44
N PHE A 45 -14.28 -7.73 29.28
CA PHE A 45 -13.45 -8.41 28.29
C PHE A 45 -12.78 -9.63 28.93
N ILE A 46 -13.02 -10.81 28.37
CA ILE A 46 -12.50 -12.08 28.88
C ILE A 46 -11.43 -12.57 27.91
N TYR A 47 -10.18 -12.49 28.36
CA TYR A 47 -9.02 -12.97 27.61
C TYR A 47 -8.72 -14.44 27.97
N PRO A 48 -8.21 -15.24 27.02
CA PRO A 48 -7.91 -16.65 27.25
C PRO A 48 -6.76 -16.87 28.23
N ASP A 49 -6.76 -18.05 28.85
CA ASP A 49 -5.67 -18.50 29.71
C ASP A 49 -4.32 -18.42 28.98
N GLY A 50 -3.34 -17.82 29.64
CA GLY A 50 -2.00 -17.56 29.09
C GLY A 50 -1.74 -16.11 28.72
N VAL A 51 -2.79 -15.30 28.45
CA VAL A 51 -2.62 -13.84 28.35
C VAL A 51 -2.25 -13.30 29.74
N GLN A 52 -1.13 -12.58 29.81
CA GLN A 52 -0.67 -11.96 31.04
C GLN A 52 -1.14 -10.51 31.12
N ALA A 53 -1.26 -9.96 32.33
CA ALA A 53 -1.50 -8.53 32.51
C ALA A 53 -0.82 -8.02 33.79
N ASP A 54 -0.16 -6.86 33.76
CA ASP A 54 0.37 -6.24 35.00
C ASP A 54 -0.70 -5.39 35.73
N ARG A 55 -1.81 -5.10 35.04
CA ARG A 55 -2.99 -4.38 35.52
C ARG A 55 -4.25 -4.96 34.89
N ASN A 56 -5.41 -4.65 35.47
CA ASN A 56 -6.71 -5.11 34.99
C ASN A 56 -7.55 -3.96 34.41
N THR A 57 -6.95 -2.80 34.10
CA THR A 57 -7.68 -1.61 33.64
C THR A 57 -8.17 -1.72 32.20
N THR A 58 -7.64 -2.67 31.43
CA THR A 58 -8.08 -3.01 30.07
C THR A 58 -9.06 -4.19 30.00
N GLN A 59 -9.50 -4.71 31.16
CA GLN A 59 -10.44 -5.84 31.26
C GLN A 59 -11.90 -5.39 31.40
N ASP A 60 -12.15 -4.09 31.46
CA ASP A 60 -13.48 -3.50 31.53
C ASP A 60 -13.68 -2.36 30.51
N GLU A 61 -14.95 -2.01 30.26
CA GLU A 61 -15.35 -1.03 29.24
C GLU A 61 -15.37 0.44 29.70
N HIS A 62 -14.77 0.79 30.86
CA HIS A 62 -14.82 2.17 31.36
C HIS A 62 -14.05 3.15 30.47
N GLN A 63 -13.04 2.66 29.74
CA GLN A 63 -12.26 3.46 28.79
C GLN A 63 -12.57 3.01 27.36
N ASN A 64 -12.77 3.98 26.46
CA ASN A 64 -13.02 3.67 25.05
C ASN A 64 -11.82 2.97 24.40
N GLU A 65 -10.61 3.26 24.86
CA GLU A 65 -9.38 2.59 24.46
C GLU A 65 -9.41 1.07 24.74
N SER A 66 -10.10 0.59 25.78
CA SER A 66 -10.21 -0.85 26.08
C SER A 66 -10.85 -1.65 24.94
N PHE A 67 -11.85 -1.07 24.25
CA PHE A 67 -12.43 -1.69 23.06
C PHE A 67 -11.42 -1.82 21.92
N VAL A 68 -10.55 -0.83 21.75
CA VAL A 68 -9.50 -0.83 20.71
C VAL A 68 -8.43 -1.89 21.04
N VAL A 69 -8.05 -2.01 22.31
CA VAL A 69 -7.14 -3.07 22.80
C VAL A 69 -7.72 -4.45 22.52
N PHE A 70 -8.99 -4.67 22.87
CA PHE A 70 -9.67 -5.95 22.63
C PHE A 70 -9.70 -6.33 21.15
N VAL A 71 -10.04 -5.37 20.27
CA VAL A 71 -10.03 -5.56 18.82
C VAL A 71 -8.61 -5.85 18.32
N CYS A 72 -7.59 -5.17 18.85
CA CYS A 72 -6.19 -5.43 18.49
C CYS A 72 -5.76 -6.86 18.88
N VAL A 73 -6.14 -7.34 20.05
CA VAL A 73 -5.86 -8.71 20.50
C VAL A 73 -6.54 -9.74 19.60
N ALA A 74 -7.81 -9.53 19.25
CA ALA A 74 -8.51 -10.39 18.30
C ALA A 74 -7.80 -10.48 16.93
N GLN A 75 -7.24 -9.35 16.48
CA GLN A 75 -6.46 -9.30 15.24
C GLN A 75 -5.12 -10.03 15.36
N LEU A 76 -4.42 -9.94 16.50
CA LEU A 76 -3.20 -10.71 16.76
C LEU A 76 -3.49 -12.22 16.75
N PHE A 77 -4.53 -12.67 17.43
CA PHE A 77 -4.89 -14.09 17.44
C PHE A 77 -5.24 -14.61 16.04
N GLU A 78 -5.91 -13.81 15.21
CA GLU A 78 -6.18 -14.17 13.81
C GLU A 78 -4.90 -14.33 12.96
N ARG A 79 -3.80 -13.68 13.33
CA ARG A 79 -2.48 -13.85 12.68
C ARG A 79 -1.69 -15.05 13.22
N GLY A 80 -2.22 -15.76 14.23
CA GLY A 80 -1.58 -16.93 14.83
C GLY A 80 -0.69 -16.64 16.03
N TYR A 81 -0.77 -15.43 16.63
CA TYR A 81 -0.16 -15.22 17.95
C TYR A 81 -0.94 -16.05 19.00
N LEU A 82 -0.23 -16.61 19.97
CA LEU A 82 -0.81 -17.43 21.05
C LEU A 82 -1.04 -16.58 22.31
N PRO A 83 -1.93 -16.98 23.23
CA PRO A 83 -2.20 -16.26 24.48
C PRO A 83 -0.92 -15.93 25.26
N GLN A 84 -0.02 -16.91 25.37
CA GLN A 84 1.27 -16.79 26.06
C GLN A 84 2.23 -15.75 25.45
N HIS A 85 2.01 -15.33 24.20
CA HIS A 85 2.79 -14.28 23.56
C HIS A 85 2.30 -12.88 23.97
N ILE A 86 1.09 -12.75 24.52
CA ILE A 86 0.46 -11.46 24.79
C ILE A 86 0.54 -11.12 26.27
N LYS A 87 1.06 -9.92 26.54
CA LYS A 87 1.01 -9.28 27.84
C LYS A 87 0.32 -7.92 27.73
N LEU A 88 -0.85 -7.78 28.33
CA LEU A 88 -1.58 -6.54 28.42
C LEU A 88 -0.97 -5.64 29.49
N GLU A 89 -1.02 -4.32 29.25
CA GLU A 89 -0.60 -3.32 30.21
C GLU A 89 0.83 -3.61 30.71
N GLY A 90 1.80 -3.70 29.81
CA GLY A 90 3.19 -3.98 30.16
C GLY A 90 3.82 -2.81 30.89
N ARG A 91 4.26 -3.02 32.14
CA ARG A 91 4.78 -1.95 32.98
C ARG A 91 6.12 -1.39 32.47
N ASN A 92 6.19 -0.06 32.33
CA ASN A 92 7.43 0.64 32.10
C ASN A 92 8.26 0.74 33.40
N TYR A 93 9.51 0.29 33.36
CA TYR A 93 10.44 0.37 34.50
C TYR A 93 11.57 1.39 34.27
N ALA A 94 11.71 1.91 33.04
CA ALA A 94 12.72 2.88 32.68
C ALA A 94 12.27 4.34 32.92
N GLY A 95 13.12 5.14 33.55
CA GLY A 95 12.88 6.57 33.81
C GLY A 95 12.00 6.84 35.04
N THR A 96 11.55 8.09 35.19
CA THR A 96 10.69 8.54 36.31
C THR A 96 9.20 8.24 36.10
N ASP A 97 8.78 8.02 34.85
CA ASP A 97 7.38 7.77 34.49
C ASP A 97 7.07 6.26 34.44
N LYS A 98 6.18 5.83 35.35
CA LYS A 98 5.77 4.43 35.54
C LYS A 98 4.49 4.12 34.74
N GLY A 99 4.47 4.49 33.46
CA GLY A 99 3.39 4.17 32.51
C GLY A 99 3.30 2.68 32.17
N TYR A 100 2.32 2.30 31.34
CA TYR A 100 2.06 0.94 30.90
C TYR A 100 1.80 0.98 29.40
N CYS A 101 2.49 0.16 28.61
CA CYS A 101 2.14 -0.02 27.20
C CYS A 101 0.88 -0.90 27.11
N ASP A 102 0.00 -0.61 26.16
CA ASP A 102 -1.28 -1.32 26.08
C ASP A 102 -1.10 -2.82 25.80
N ILE A 103 -0.23 -3.19 24.85
CA ILE A 103 0.07 -4.58 24.53
C ILE A 103 1.58 -4.76 24.29
N LEU A 104 2.17 -5.72 24.98
CA LEU A 104 3.49 -6.26 24.70
C LEU A 104 3.35 -7.67 24.11
N VAL A 105 3.98 -7.89 22.97
CA VAL A 105 4.05 -9.20 22.31
C VAL A 105 5.46 -9.75 22.44
N SER A 106 5.59 -10.97 22.96
CA SER A 106 6.86 -11.71 23.04
C SER A 106 6.97 -12.76 21.93
N ASP A 107 8.20 -13.07 21.53
CA ASP A 107 8.50 -14.17 20.62
C ASP A 107 8.35 -15.55 21.29
N ASN A 108 8.58 -16.60 20.51
CA ASN A 108 8.53 -17.99 21.00
C ASN A 108 9.58 -18.31 22.08
N ASN A 109 10.59 -17.44 22.29
CA ASN A 109 11.59 -17.56 23.35
C ASN A 109 11.24 -16.72 24.59
N GLY A 110 10.11 -16.00 24.57
CA GLY A 110 9.68 -15.10 25.64
C GLY A 110 10.33 -13.72 25.59
N GLU A 111 11.09 -13.40 24.55
CA GLU A 111 11.76 -12.10 24.41
C GLU A 111 10.79 -11.06 23.81
N PRO A 112 10.84 -9.79 24.24
CA PRO A 112 10.04 -8.73 23.64
C PRO A 112 10.22 -8.66 22.12
N TYR A 113 9.12 -8.68 21.38
CA TYR A 113 9.12 -8.68 19.91
C TYR A 113 8.44 -7.43 19.34
N LEU A 114 7.21 -7.13 19.78
CA LEU A 114 6.39 -6.02 19.31
C LEU A 114 5.75 -5.29 20.48
N ILE A 115 5.80 -3.95 20.48
CA ILE A 115 5.09 -3.09 21.44
C ILE A 115 3.97 -2.38 20.70
N ILE A 116 2.74 -2.49 21.20
CA ILE A 116 1.57 -1.83 20.59
C ILE A 116 0.98 -0.83 21.58
N GLU A 117 0.79 0.40 21.11
CA GLU A 117 0.04 1.44 21.79
C GLU A 117 -1.27 1.69 21.05
N CYS A 118 -2.39 1.44 21.72
CA CYS A 118 -3.73 1.63 21.19
C CYS A 118 -4.21 3.07 21.42
N LYS A 119 -4.87 3.62 20.41
CA LYS A 119 -5.53 4.93 20.50
C LYS A 119 -6.90 4.88 19.88
N THR A 120 -7.81 5.65 20.45
CA THR A 120 -9.12 5.88 19.85
C THR A 120 -8.98 6.69 18.56
N ALA A 121 -9.70 6.26 17.51
CA ALA A 121 -9.77 6.99 16.25
C ALA A 121 -11.20 7.44 15.96
N ASN A 122 -11.31 8.55 15.21
CA ASN A 122 -12.55 8.98 14.61
C ASN A 122 -12.25 9.42 13.18
N ILE A 123 -12.57 8.55 12.23
CA ILE A 123 -12.16 8.70 10.83
C ILE A 123 -12.82 9.91 10.15
N ASP A 124 -14.02 10.30 10.60
CA ASP A 124 -14.74 11.47 10.08
C ASP A 124 -14.20 12.81 10.60
N LYS A 125 -13.34 12.79 11.63
CA LYS A 125 -12.75 13.99 12.21
C LYS A 125 -11.35 14.23 11.67
N LYS A 126 -11.04 15.50 11.39
CA LYS A 126 -9.69 15.95 11.01
C LYS A 126 -8.65 15.69 12.11
N GLU A 127 -9.06 15.74 13.36
CA GLU A 127 -8.21 15.47 14.53
C GLU A 127 -8.85 14.38 15.39
N ASP A 128 -8.07 13.36 15.73
CA ASP A 128 -8.39 12.31 16.69
C ASP A 128 -7.14 11.93 17.53
N GLN A 129 -7.31 11.04 18.51
CA GLN A 129 -6.21 10.70 19.42
C GLN A 129 -5.08 10.00 18.67
N PHE A 130 -5.39 9.11 17.72
CA PHE A 130 -4.41 8.47 16.87
C PHE A 130 -3.51 9.48 16.16
N ARG A 131 -4.08 10.43 15.39
CA ARG A 131 -3.28 11.44 14.66
C ARG A 131 -2.49 12.35 15.59
N LYS A 132 -3.09 12.74 16.73
CA LYS A 132 -2.45 13.61 17.71
C LYS A 132 -1.23 12.94 18.37
N HIS A 133 -1.36 11.68 18.79
CA HIS A 133 -0.26 10.92 19.38
C HIS A 133 0.79 10.53 18.35
N TRP A 134 0.38 10.23 17.11
CA TRP A 134 1.32 10.00 16.03
C TRP A 134 2.16 11.25 15.72
N ALA A 135 1.54 12.43 15.69
CA ALA A 135 2.27 13.69 15.50
C ALA A 135 3.30 13.96 16.61
N ARG A 136 3.03 13.54 17.84
CA ARG A 136 3.99 13.60 18.96
C ARG A 136 5.11 12.58 18.76
N THR A 137 4.77 11.34 18.40
CA THR A 137 5.75 10.28 18.09
C THR A 137 6.72 10.72 16.99
N MET A 138 6.22 11.35 15.92
CA MET A 138 7.05 11.93 14.86
C MET A 138 7.91 13.12 15.33
N ARG A 139 7.56 13.78 16.44
CA ARG A 139 8.32 14.92 16.94
C ARG A 139 9.46 14.49 17.85
N ASP A 140 9.18 13.57 18.78
CA ASP A 140 10.07 13.23 19.90
C ASP A 140 9.99 11.75 20.36
N GLY A 141 9.30 10.89 19.62
CA GLY A 141 9.15 9.46 19.92
C GLY A 141 8.03 9.11 20.90
N ASP A 142 7.51 10.09 21.66
CA ASP A 142 6.41 9.98 22.63
C ASP A 142 6.43 8.67 23.46
N GLN A 143 5.27 8.00 23.61
CA GLN A 143 5.11 6.82 24.47
C GLN A 143 5.84 5.59 23.92
N LEU A 144 5.83 5.39 22.60
CA LEU A 144 6.39 4.18 21.97
C LEU A 144 7.89 4.01 22.25
N PHE A 145 8.70 5.06 22.02
CA PHE A 145 10.14 5.01 22.28
C PHE A 145 10.48 4.97 23.78
N ARG A 146 9.61 5.52 24.63
CA ARG A 146 9.76 5.40 26.08
C ARG A 146 9.57 3.96 26.55
N TYR A 147 8.52 3.29 26.09
CA TYR A 147 8.28 1.88 26.45
C TYR A 147 9.35 0.96 25.87
N PHE A 148 9.80 1.24 24.65
CA PHE A 148 10.93 0.56 24.04
C PHE A 148 12.18 0.59 24.94
N ASN A 149 12.44 1.69 25.64
CA ASN A 149 13.59 1.79 26.53
C ASN A 149 13.57 0.79 27.70
N THR A 150 12.40 0.29 28.10
CA THR A 150 12.27 -0.85 29.01
C THR A 150 12.43 -2.17 28.24
N TYR A 151 11.76 -2.32 27.11
CA TYR A 151 11.70 -3.55 26.32
C TYR A 151 12.65 -3.51 25.12
N ARG A 152 13.93 -3.21 25.37
CA ARG A 152 14.89 -2.87 24.32
C ARG A 152 15.06 -3.95 23.26
N LYS A 153 14.75 -5.21 23.54
CA LYS A 153 14.83 -6.33 22.57
C LYS A 153 13.72 -6.33 21.52
N ALA A 154 12.66 -5.57 21.72
CA ALA A 154 11.61 -5.42 20.72
C ALA A 154 12.19 -5.02 19.37
N GLN A 155 11.65 -5.61 18.32
CA GLN A 155 12.03 -5.36 16.93
C GLN A 155 11.07 -4.37 16.28
N TYR A 156 9.85 -4.23 16.80
CA TYR A 156 8.82 -3.38 16.21
C TYR A 156 8.06 -2.57 17.27
N LEU A 157 7.68 -1.35 16.90
CA LEU A 157 6.75 -0.52 17.64
C LEU A 157 5.52 -0.29 16.77
N CYS A 158 4.31 -0.36 17.31
CA CYS A 158 3.09 -0.14 16.58
C CYS A 158 2.19 0.85 17.31
N MET A 159 1.78 1.92 16.63
CA MET A 159 0.60 2.68 17.05
C MET A 159 -0.60 2.09 16.35
N TYR A 160 -1.62 1.69 17.09
CA TYR A 160 -2.81 1.02 16.57
C TYR A 160 -4.08 1.80 16.89
N ALA A 161 -5.00 1.84 15.94
CA ALA A 161 -6.36 2.30 16.15
C ALA A 161 -7.34 1.48 15.31
N ALA A 162 -8.56 1.38 15.84
CA ALA A 162 -9.68 0.80 15.13
C ALA A 162 -10.89 1.74 15.25
N ASP A 163 -11.64 1.85 14.15
CA ASP A 163 -12.91 2.56 14.09
C ASP A 163 -13.94 1.72 13.32
N CYS A 164 -15.23 2.01 13.49
CA CYS A 164 -16.31 1.40 12.73
C CYS A 164 -17.30 2.47 12.25
N PRO A 165 -16.89 3.32 11.29
CA PRO A 165 -17.74 4.40 10.78
C PRO A 165 -18.96 3.87 10.02
N GLU A 166 -19.99 4.72 9.97
CA GLU A 166 -21.21 4.49 9.22
C GLU A 166 -21.06 4.98 7.78
N TYR A 167 -21.19 4.08 6.81
CA TYR A 167 -21.16 4.38 5.39
C TYR A 167 -22.56 4.32 4.78
N ARG A 168 -22.89 5.26 3.90
CA ARG A 168 -24.11 5.23 3.10
C ARG A 168 -23.79 4.85 1.66
N LYS A 169 -24.29 3.71 1.21
CA LYS A 169 -24.14 3.25 -0.18
C LYS A 169 -25.52 2.98 -0.78
N LYS A 170 -25.90 3.77 -1.79
CA LYS A 170 -27.20 3.65 -2.49
C LYS A 170 -28.43 3.70 -1.56
N GLY A 171 -28.34 4.40 -0.43
CA GLY A 171 -29.40 4.53 0.57
C GLY A 171 -29.30 3.53 1.73
N ASP A 172 -28.49 2.48 1.60
CA ASP A 172 -28.25 1.51 2.66
C ASP A 172 -27.14 1.97 3.61
N ILE A 173 -27.34 1.70 4.90
CA ILE A 173 -26.34 1.93 5.94
C ILE A 173 -25.46 0.69 6.08
N ILE A 174 -24.16 0.86 5.92
CA ILE A 174 -23.13 -0.17 6.02
C ILE A 174 -22.17 0.24 7.12
N TYR A 175 -21.85 -0.68 8.04
CA TYR A 175 -20.77 -0.50 9.00
C TYR A 175 -19.57 -1.28 8.51
N ARG A 176 -18.38 -0.69 8.64
CA ARG A 176 -17.12 -1.34 8.25
C ARG A 176 -16.06 -1.04 9.29
N LEU A 177 -15.40 -2.08 9.77
CA LEU A 177 -14.22 -1.99 10.60
C LEU A 177 -13.07 -1.42 9.78
N GLU A 178 -12.53 -0.30 10.25
CA GLU A 178 -11.34 0.32 9.70
C GLU A 178 -10.22 0.26 10.72
N ILE A 179 -9.17 -0.44 10.35
CA ILE A 179 -7.95 -0.58 11.13
C ILE A 179 -6.92 0.39 10.56
N ASN A 180 -6.35 1.22 11.41
CA ASN A 180 -5.28 2.15 11.07
C ASN A 180 -4.12 1.96 12.03
N TYR A 181 -2.92 1.76 11.51
CA TYR A 181 -1.73 1.60 12.34
C TYR A 181 -0.48 2.08 11.62
N HIS A 182 0.55 2.37 12.42
CA HIS A 182 1.89 2.68 11.97
C HIS A 182 2.88 1.77 12.67
N ILE A 183 3.66 1.02 11.90
CA ILE A 183 4.72 0.16 12.39
C ILE A 183 6.07 0.85 12.17
N ILE A 184 6.85 0.96 13.24
CA ILE A 184 8.24 1.38 13.20
C ILE A 184 9.09 0.12 13.37
N SER A 185 9.96 -0.15 12.39
CA SER A 185 10.97 -1.20 12.51
C SER A 185 12.19 -0.67 13.23
N LEU A 186 12.67 -1.43 14.21
CA LEU A 186 13.92 -1.21 14.96
C LEU A 186 14.97 -2.27 14.61
N VAL A 187 14.85 -2.84 13.41
CA VAL A 187 15.78 -3.79 12.81
C VAL A 187 16.69 -3.03 11.86
N ASP A 188 18.00 -3.23 12.00
CA ASP A 188 18.98 -2.57 11.14
C ASP A 188 19.01 -3.14 9.73
N ASN A 189 19.16 -2.25 8.75
CA ASN A 189 19.41 -2.62 7.35
C ASN A 189 20.90 -2.44 7.06
N GLU A 190 21.65 -3.54 7.10
CA GLU A 190 23.11 -3.55 6.92
C GLU A 190 23.53 -2.99 5.56
N GLU A 191 22.78 -3.28 4.50
CA GLU A 191 23.07 -2.76 3.15
C GLU A 191 22.90 -1.24 3.11
N TYR A 192 21.84 -0.72 3.75
CA TYR A 192 21.60 0.72 3.84
C TYR A 192 22.66 1.43 4.69
N LEU A 193 23.05 0.85 5.82
CA LEU A 193 24.09 1.42 6.70
C LEU A 193 25.45 1.53 6.00
N GLN A 194 25.75 0.63 5.06
CA GLN A 194 26.97 0.68 4.24
C GLN A 194 26.99 1.82 3.22
N THR A 195 25.85 2.45 2.92
CA THR A 195 25.77 3.54 1.93
C THR A 195 26.41 4.84 2.42
N ASP A 196 26.40 5.09 3.74
CA ASP A 196 27.04 6.24 4.36
C ASP A 196 27.55 5.89 5.76
N ASN A 197 28.88 5.92 5.94
CA ASN A 197 29.55 5.59 7.20
C ASN A 197 29.22 6.55 8.37
N LYS A 198 28.46 7.63 8.13
CA LYS A 198 27.98 8.54 9.19
C LYS A 198 26.64 8.11 9.77
N LEU A 199 25.98 7.11 9.19
CA LEU A 199 24.72 6.58 9.69
C LEU A 199 24.97 5.78 10.97
N HIS A 200 24.09 5.94 11.94
CA HIS A 200 24.12 5.20 13.20
C HIS A 200 23.10 4.07 13.17
N SER A 201 23.42 2.93 13.77
CA SER A 201 22.55 1.76 13.83
C SER A 201 21.81 1.65 15.16
N PHE A 202 20.70 0.91 15.18
CA PHE A 202 20.03 0.59 16.44
C PHE A 202 20.88 -0.35 17.30
N GLN A 203 21.66 -1.24 16.68
CA GLN A 203 22.61 -2.11 17.38
C GLN A 203 23.67 -1.30 18.14
N GLU A 204 24.27 -0.28 17.51
CA GLU A 204 25.23 0.61 18.18
C GLU A 204 24.63 1.23 19.45
N MET A 205 23.38 1.70 19.38
CA MET A 205 22.71 2.30 20.54
C MET A 205 22.43 1.27 21.64
N ARG A 206 22.19 -0.01 21.30
CA ARG A 206 22.04 -1.09 22.29
C ARG A 206 23.36 -1.35 23.03
N GLU A 207 24.47 -1.40 22.30
CA GLU A 207 25.81 -1.64 22.85
C GLU A 207 26.27 -0.49 23.75
N GLN A 208 25.96 0.75 23.36
CA GLN A 208 26.28 1.97 24.12
C GLN A 208 25.31 2.26 25.27
N GLN A 209 24.28 1.42 25.45
CA GLN A 209 23.20 1.63 26.44
C GLN A 209 22.46 2.97 26.27
N GLY A 210 22.23 3.38 25.03
CA GLY A 210 21.48 4.60 24.68
C GLY A 210 20.10 4.67 25.32
N GLY A 211 19.64 5.89 25.54
CA GLY A 211 18.29 6.19 26.04
C GLY A 211 17.25 6.22 24.92
N SER A 212 15.98 6.44 25.29
CA SER A 212 14.87 6.55 24.32
C SER A 212 15.11 7.60 23.23
N GLU A 213 15.75 8.72 23.59
CA GLU A 213 16.09 9.80 22.66
C GLU A 213 17.14 9.38 21.63
N ASP A 214 18.10 8.55 22.01
CA ASP A 214 19.15 8.06 21.10
C ASP A 214 18.57 7.12 20.03
N PHE A 215 17.71 6.18 20.45
CA PHE A 215 16.97 5.31 19.52
C PHE A 215 16.03 6.10 18.60
N PHE A 216 15.34 7.11 19.14
CA PHE A 216 14.52 8.01 18.33
C PHE A 216 15.37 8.78 17.31
N ASN A 217 16.56 9.23 17.70
CA ASN A 217 17.49 9.93 16.80
C ASN A 217 18.02 9.01 15.70
N VAL A 218 18.31 7.73 15.97
CA VAL A 218 18.64 6.76 14.91
C VAL A 218 17.47 6.60 13.94
N TRP A 219 16.26 6.38 14.46
CA TRP A 219 15.06 6.29 13.61
C TRP A 219 14.89 7.55 12.75
N LYS A 220 15.13 8.74 13.32
CA LYS A 220 14.96 10.02 12.65
C LYS A 220 16.06 10.36 11.65
N GLN A 221 17.31 10.14 12.02
CA GLN A 221 18.46 10.57 11.24
C GLN A 221 18.90 9.49 10.26
N THR A 222 18.97 8.23 10.68
CA THR A 222 19.34 7.11 9.80
C THR A 222 18.14 6.71 8.95
N TYR A 223 17.07 6.25 9.59
CA TYR A 223 15.91 5.68 8.90
C TYR A 223 14.85 6.71 8.52
N LYS A 224 15.15 8.01 8.59
CA LYS A 224 14.31 9.14 8.13
C LYS A 224 12.87 9.10 8.64
N GLN A 225 12.68 8.61 9.87
CA GLN A 225 11.38 8.42 10.52
C GLN A 225 10.42 7.52 9.72
N ASP A 226 10.98 6.51 9.04
CA ASP A 226 10.20 5.58 8.23
C ASP A 226 9.23 4.74 9.09
N PHE A 227 8.05 4.51 8.54
CA PHE A 227 7.05 3.63 9.14
C PHE A 227 6.24 2.98 8.02
N THR A 228 5.68 1.81 8.29
CA THR A 228 4.77 1.13 7.38
C THR A 228 3.35 1.16 7.94
N THR A 229 2.37 1.28 7.05
CA THR A 229 0.93 1.17 7.37
C THR A 229 0.41 -0.26 7.15
N ARG A 230 1.31 -1.17 6.78
CA ARG A 230 1.04 -2.54 6.34
C ARG A 230 2.09 -3.52 6.87
N GLY A 231 1.74 -4.79 6.88
CA GLY A 231 2.68 -5.86 7.20
C GLY A 231 2.47 -6.50 8.56
N LEU A 232 1.28 -6.37 9.16
CA LEU A 232 0.99 -6.93 10.50
C LEU A 232 -0.39 -7.56 10.58
N PHE A 233 -1.45 -6.85 10.18
CA PHE A 233 -2.83 -7.30 10.39
C PHE A 233 -3.54 -7.76 9.10
N GLU A 234 -2.85 -7.80 7.97
CA GLU A 234 -3.40 -8.30 6.72
C GLU A 234 -3.51 -9.83 6.68
N GLU A 235 -4.42 -10.32 5.84
CA GLU A 235 -4.67 -11.74 5.70
C GLU A 235 -3.44 -12.49 5.18
N GLY A 236 -3.16 -13.63 5.82
CA GLY A 236 -2.01 -14.48 5.56
C GLY A 236 -0.66 -13.90 5.94
N ILE A 237 -0.58 -12.81 6.71
CA ILE A 237 0.65 -12.47 7.43
C ILE A 237 0.71 -13.34 8.68
N ASP A 238 1.69 -14.24 8.72
CA ASP A 238 1.86 -15.11 9.88
C ASP A 238 2.49 -14.35 11.06
N ALA A 239 2.22 -14.82 12.28
CA ALA A 239 2.89 -14.33 13.48
C ALA A 239 4.41 -14.30 13.31
N PHE A 240 5.04 -13.25 13.83
CA PHE A 240 6.49 -13.03 13.78
C PHE A 240 7.10 -12.75 12.40
N ASN A 241 6.29 -12.60 11.34
CA ASN A 241 6.72 -12.26 9.98
C ASN A 241 6.37 -10.82 9.57
N ILE A 242 6.47 -9.87 10.50
CA ILE A 242 6.20 -8.45 10.23
C ILE A 242 7.12 -7.94 9.11
N GLY A 243 6.52 -7.36 8.06
CA GLY A 243 7.26 -6.81 6.91
C GLY A 243 7.92 -7.82 5.97
N LYS A 244 7.86 -9.14 6.26
CA LYS A 244 8.54 -10.20 5.47
C LYS A 244 7.67 -10.86 4.40
N LYS A 245 6.38 -10.52 4.32
CA LYS A 245 5.48 -11.16 3.35
C LYS A 245 5.51 -10.46 1.99
N SER A 246 5.52 -11.28 0.95
CA SER A 246 5.19 -10.92 -0.43
C SER A 246 3.73 -10.48 -0.55
N TYR A 247 3.47 -9.25 -0.97
CA TYR A 247 2.12 -8.73 -1.22
C TYR A 247 1.67 -9.11 -2.63
N GLY A 248 0.46 -9.65 -2.76
CA GLY A 248 -0.13 -9.98 -4.05
C GLY A 248 -1.28 -9.04 -4.43
N VAL A 249 -1.84 -9.25 -5.63
CA VAL A 249 -3.01 -8.51 -6.11
C VAL A 249 -4.27 -8.77 -5.27
N ASN A 250 -4.32 -9.90 -4.56
CA ASN A 250 -5.42 -10.22 -3.65
C ASN A 250 -5.45 -9.32 -2.42
N ASP A 251 -4.32 -8.69 -2.09
CA ASP A 251 -4.18 -7.77 -0.96
C ASP A 251 -4.50 -6.32 -1.36
N LEU A 252 -4.89 -6.08 -2.62
CA LEU A 252 -5.23 -4.78 -3.17
C LEU A 252 -6.74 -4.51 -3.08
N LYS A 253 -7.09 -3.23 -2.97
CA LYS A 253 -8.47 -2.75 -2.84
C LYS A 253 -8.92 -2.04 -4.11
N THR A 254 -10.10 -2.36 -4.60
CA THR A 254 -10.78 -1.56 -5.63
C THR A 254 -11.20 -0.21 -5.04
N ILE A 255 -11.14 0.85 -5.84
CA ILE A 255 -11.50 2.20 -5.43
C ILE A 255 -12.92 2.51 -5.90
N ASP A 256 -13.75 3.06 -5.01
CA ASP A 256 -15.01 3.69 -5.38
C ASP A 256 -14.83 5.21 -5.59
N GLU A 257 -15.84 5.85 -6.17
CA GLU A 257 -15.84 7.28 -6.51
C GLU A 257 -15.54 8.18 -5.29
N TYR A 258 -16.03 7.82 -4.11
CA TYR A 258 -15.74 8.52 -2.85
C TYR A 258 -14.26 8.41 -2.44
N SER A 259 -13.67 7.23 -2.61
CA SER A 259 -12.27 6.97 -2.28
C SER A 259 -11.30 7.65 -3.27
N LEU A 260 -11.75 7.92 -4.50
CA LEU A 260 -10.99 8.64 -5.53
C LEU A 260 -10.69 10.08 -5.09
N ASP A 261 -11.71 10.79 -4.57
CA ASP A 261 -11.58 12.15 -4.07
C ASP A 261 -10.58 12.28 -2.93
N LYS A 262 -10.57 11.28 -2.04
CA LYS A 262 -9.60 11.18 -0.95
C LYS A 262 -8.18 11.05 -1.49
N LYS A 263 -7.97 10.26 -2.56
CA LYS A 263 -6.65 10.08 -3.21
C LYS A 263 -6.15 11.34 -3.91
N TYR A 264 -7.02 12.12 -4.54
CA TYR A 264 -6.63 13.43 -5.07
C TYR A 264 -6.14 14.38 -3.97
N ASN A 265 -6.89 14.44 -2.87
CA ASN A 265 -6.53 15.29 -1.74
C ASN A 265 -5.22 14.83 -1.09
N GLU A 266 -4.99 13.52 -1.01
CA GLU A 266 -3.73 12.92 -0.54
C GLU A 266 -2.55 13.34 -1.42
N PHE A 267 -2.68 13.22 -2.75
CA PHE A 267 -1.63 13.66 -3.67
C PHE A 267 -1.36 15.16 -3.59
N ALA A 268 -2.40 16.00 -3.58
CA ALA A 268 -2.25 17.45 -3.45
C ALA A 268 -1.55 17.83 -2.13
N LEU A 269 -1.83 17.10 -1.05
CA LEU A 269 -1.16 17.27 0.24
C LEU A 269 0.31 16.86 0.18
N ILE A 270 0.66 15.79 -0.54
CA ILE A 270 2.07 15.41 -0.80
C ILE A 270 2.80 16.54 -1.54
N LEU A 271 2.22 17.06 -2.63
CA LEU A 271 2.82 18.15 -3.40
C LEU A 271 3.04 19.40 -2.53
N ARG A 272 2.04 19.77 -1.72
CA ARG A 272 2.15 20.91 -0.81
C ARG A 272 3.19 20.68 0.29
N LYS A 273 3.21 19.49 0.90
CA LYS A 273 4.18 19.10 1.95
C LYS A 273 5.62 19.27 1.46
N HIS A 274 5.87 18.91 0.20
CA HIS A 274 7.20 18.95 -0.41
C HIS A 274 7.46 20.20 -1.27
N THR A 275 6.55 21.17 -1.26
CA THR A 275 6.67 22.45 -2.02
C THR A 275 6.88 22.24 -3.52
N ILE A 276 6.17 21.28 -4.10
CA ILE A 276 6.20 21.02 -5.54
C ILE A 276 5.33 22.05 -6.26
N SER A 277 5.95 22.93 -7.05
CA SER A 277 5.25 23.98 -7.80
C SER A 277 4.75 23.49 -9.15
N SER A 278 5.51 22.65 -9.85
CA SER A 278 5.14 22.11 -11.16
C SER A 278 4.20 20.92 -11.01
N HIS A 279 2.90 21.21 -11.01
CA HIS A 279 1.85 20.20 -10.93
C HIS A 279 1.79 19.34 -12.20
N GLU A 280 2.10 19.92 -13.36
CA GLU A 280 2.20 19.20 -14.64
C GLU A 280 3.29 18.11 -14.56
N ASN A 281 4.52 18.47 -14.16
CA ASN A 281 5.60 17.49 -14.03
C ASN A 281 5.23 16.40 -13.01
N ALA A 282 4.64 16.78 -11.87
CA ALA A 282 4.21 15.82 -10.86
C ALA A 282 3.14 14.86 -11.39
N PHE A 283 2.20 15.37 -12.20
CA PHE A 283 1.20 14.57 -12.86
C PHE A 283 1.83 13.59 -13.87
N ASP A 284 2.79 14.04 -14.69
CA ASP A 284 3.51 13.15 -15.61
C ASP A 284 4.19 11.99 -14.87
N LYS A 285 4.81 12.25 -13.69
CA LYS A 285 5.39 11.18 -12.88
C LYS A 285 4.33 10.23 -12.31
N LEU A 286 3.17 10.76 -11.97
CA LEU A 286 2.05 9.94 -11.52
C LEU A 286 1.54 9.02 -12.63
N VAL A 287 1.46 9.51 -13.87
CA VAL A 287 1.12 8.70 -15.05
C VAL A 287 2.13 7.58 -15.26
N ASN A 288 3.43 7.87 -15.15
CA ASN A 288 4.48 6.85 -15.23
C ASN A 288 4.33 5.78 -14.14
N LEU A 289 3.91 6.18 -12.92
CA LEU A 289 3.62 5.24 -11.83
C LEU A 289 2.39 4.38 -12.11
N PHE A 290 1.34 4.90 -12.74
CA PHE A 290 0.20 4.09 -13.16
C PHE A 290 0.60 3.05 -14.20
N LEU A 291 1.44 3.43 -15.17
CA LEU A 291 1.98 2.49 -16.16
C LEU A 291 2.77 1.37 -15.48
N ALA A 292 3.70 1.73 -14.58
CA ALA A 292 4.46 0.76 -13.80
C ALA A 292 3.55 -0.15 -12.97
N LYS A 293 2.47 0.40 -12.39
CA LYS A 293 1.49 -0.35 -11.59
C LYS A 293 0.69 -1.36 -12.42
N ILE A 294 0.26 -0.99 -13.62
CA ILE A 294 -0.44 -1.91 -14.52
C ILE A 294 0.44 -3.11 -14.87
N ILE A 295 1.72 -2.86 -15.17
CA ILE A 295 2.71 -3.92 -15.43
C ILE A 295 2.93 -4.78 -14.20
N ASP A 296 3.05 -4.16 -13.02
CA ASP A 296 3.27 -4.87 -11.77
C ASP A 296 2.13 -5.83 -11.44
N GLU A 297 0.89 -5.35 -11.50
CA GLU A 297 -0.30 -6.17 -11.25
C GLU A 297 -0.49 -7.30 -12.26
N ARG A 298 -0.09 -7.09 -13.53
CA ARG A 298 -0.20 -8.10 -14.60
C ARG A 298 0.82 -9.22 -14.46
N TYR A 299 2.06 -8.90 -14.06
CA TYR A 299 3.18 -9.86 -14.15
C TYR A 299 3.74 -10.30 -12.80
N HIS A 300 3.46 -9.56 -11.73
CA HIS A 300 3.92 -9.89 -10.38
C HIS A 300 2.74 -10.06 -9.43
N SER A 301 1.69 -10.73 -9.88
CA SER A 301 0.42 -10.84 -9.16
C SER A 301 0.53 -11.46 -7.77
N ASN A 302 1.57 -12.26 -7.52
CA ASN A 302 1.81 -12.91 -6.23
C ASN A 302 2.81 -12.15 -5.35
N GLU A 303 3.66 -11.30 -5.95
CA GLU A 303 4.71 -10.52 -5.29
C GLU A 303 4.90 -9.17 -5.98
N LEU A 304 4.05 -8.21 -5.66
CA LEU A 304 4.07 -6.87 -6.20
C LEU A 304 5.43 -6.20 -5.94
N GLN A 305 5.93 -5.51 -6.96
CA GLN A 305 7.20 -4.79 -6.94
C GLN A 305 7.00 -3.29 -6.73
N LEU A 306 5.82 -2.73 -6.99
CA LEU A 306 5.48 -1.33 -6.75
C LEU A 306 4.93 -1.15 -5.32
N LEU A 307 5.82 -1.33 -4.35
CA LEU A 307 5.56 -1.01 -2.95
C LEU A 307 6.86 -0.74 -2.20
N TRP A 308 6.76 0.12 -1.18
CA TRP A 308 7.84 0.32 -0.22
C TRP A 308 7.80 -0.81 0.81
N LYS A 309 8.89 -1.61 0.90
CA LYS A 309 8.96 -2.75 1.83
C LYS A 309 9.35 -2.35 3.27
N GLY A 310 9.59 -1.06 3.50
CA GLY A 310 10.05 -0.51 4.78
C GLY A 310 11.57 -0.36 4.81
N ALA A 311 12.08 0.65 5.52
CA ALA A 311 13.52 0.96 5.53
C ALA A 311 14.41 -0.18 6.08
N ALA A 312 13.84 -1.11 6.83
CA ALA A 312 14.55 -2.31 7.31
C ALA A 312 14.80 -3.36 6.22
N TYR A 313 14.04 -3.33 5.12
CA TYR A 313 14.04 -4.34 4.06
C TYR A 313 14.17 -3.76 2.65
N ASP A 314 14.32 -2.44 2.53
CA ASP A 314 14.27 -1.69 1.29
C ASP A 314 15.15 -0.45 1.39
N ASP A 315 15.54 0.09 0.24
CA ASP A 315 16.27 1.34 0.12
C ASP A 315 15.81 2.11 -1.12
N TYR A 316 16.14 3.40 -1.19
CA TYR A 316 15.66 4.27 -2.27
C TYR A 316 16.21 3.90 -3.66
N PHE A 317 17.41 3.31 -3.74
CA PHE A 317 17.98 2.86 -5.01
C PHE A 317 17.26 1.60 -5.48
N SER A 318 17.10 0.60 -4.61
CA SER A 318 16.38 -0.64 -4.93
C SER A 318 14.91 -0.40 -5.29
N LEU A 319 14.24 0.53 -4.59
CA LEU A 319 12.90 0.97 -4.95
C LEU A 319 12.89 1.58 -6.37
N GLN A 320 13.78 2.52 -6.64
CA GLN A 320 13.82 3.21 -7.93
C GLN A 320 14.15 2.25 -9.09
N ASP A 321 15.05 1.29 -8.89
CA ASP A 321 15.38 0.28 -9.88
C ASP A 321 14.17 -0.62 -10.21
N ARG A 322 13.43 -1.09 -9.19
CA ARG A 322 12.18 -1.84 -9.41
C ARG A 322 11.19 -1.05 -10.25
N LEU A 323 10.96 0.22 -9.94
CA LEU A 323 10.02 1.07 -10.67
C LEU A 323 10.48 1.33 -12.12
N ILE A 324 11.78 1.58 -12.34
CA ILE A 324 12.34 1.79 -13.68
C ILE A 324 12.15 0.54 -14.54
N ASN A 325 12.35 -0.64 -13.97
CA ASN A 325 12.16 -1.90 -14.68
C ASN A 325 10.69 -2.13 -15.08
N LEU A 326 9.76 -1.84 -14.17
CA LEU A 326 8.32 -1.87 -14.46
C LEU A 326 7.94 -0.89 -15.56
N TYR A 327 8.42 0.37 -15.46
CA TYR A 327 8.16 1.42 -16.45
C TYR A 327 8.75 1.09 -17.82
N LYS A 328 10.01 0.65 -17.89
CA LYS A 328 10.69 0.23 -19.12
C LYS A 328 9.91 -0.86 -19.84
N ARG A 329 9.41 -1.87 -19.10
CA ARG A 329 8.54 -2.91 -19.67
C ARG A 329 7.23 -2.33 -20.18
N GLY A 330 6.60 -1.43 -19.42
CA GLY A 330 5.38 -0.74 -19.85
C GLY A 330 5.57 0.07 -21.13
N MET A 331 6.64 0.85 -21.22
CA MET A 331 6.98 1.63 -22.41
C MET A 331 7.16 0.75 -23.64
N LYS A 332 7.86 -0.38 -23.48
CA LYS A 332 8.06 -1.32 -24.57
C LYS A 332 6.77 -2.03 -24.99
N GLU A 333 5.97 -2.50 -24.03
CA GLU A 333 4.77 -3.30 -24.30
C GLU A 333 3.61 -2.46 -24.88
N PHE A 334 3.41 -1.25 -24.37
CA PHE A 334 2.26 -0.42 -24.75
C PHE A 334 2.58 0.63 -25.82
N PHE A 335 3.84 1.04 -25.97
CA PHE A 335 4.24 2.12 -26.87
C PHE A 335 5.37 1.75 -27.84
N ASP A 336 5.90 0.52 -27.78
CA ASP A 336 7.08 0.05 -28.53
C ASP A 336 8.32 0.95 -28.39
N ASP A 337 8.44 1.63 -27.24
CA ASP A 337 9.53 2.57 -26.96
C ASP A 337 10.57 1.96 -26.02
N GLU A 338 11.86 2.21 -26.30
CA GLU A 338 12.98 1.67 -25.52
C GLU A 338 13.54 2.71 -24.55
N VAL A 339 13.34 2.46 -23.26
CA VAL A 339 13.89 3.30 -22.19
C VAL A 339 15.34 2.93 -21.91
N ALA A 340 16.24 3.91 -22.03
CA ALA A 340 17.65 3.73 -21.70
C ALA A 340 17.84 3.57 -20.18
N SER A 341 18.22 2.37 -19.76
CA SER A 341 18.68 2.07 -18.40
C SER A 341 19.98 1.24 -18.42
N VAL A 342 20.65 1.17 -17.28
CA VAL A 342 21.76 0.25 -17.02
C VAL A 342 21.49 -0.42 -15.68
N GLU A 343 21.39 -1.74 -15.68
CA GLU A 343 21.10 -2.54 -14.49
C GLU A 343 22.40 -3.02 -13.82
N ASN A 344 22.38 -3.20 -12.49
CA ASN A 344 23.57 -3.64 -11.74
C ASN A 344 24.12 -4.99 -12.26
N ALA A 345 23.24 -5.90 -12.67
CA ALA A 345 23.65 -7.18 -13.26
C ALA A 345 24.42 -7.02 -14.58
N GLU A 346 24.08 -6.02 -15.41
CA GLU A 346 24.80 -5.71 -16.66
C GLU A 346 26.21 -5.19 -16.38
N VAL A 347 26.36 -4.41 -15.29
CA VAL A 347 27.64 -3.93 -14.80
C VAL A 347 28.49 -5.09 -14.30
N GLU A 348 27.98 -5.90 -13.37
CA GLU A 348 28.68 -7.07 -12.83
C GLU A 348 29.13 -8.05 -13.92
N ASN A 349 28.27 -8.31 -14.91
CA ASN A 349 28.61 -9.16 -16.04
C ASN A 349 29.74 -8.57 -16.90
N ALA A 350 29.80 -7.24 -17.07
CA ALA A 350 30.92 -6.61 -17.77
C ALA A 350 32.25 -6.80 -17.01
N PHE A 351 32.21 -6.83 -15.68
CA PHE A 351 33.40 -7.08 -14.86
C PHE A 351 33.88 -8.55 -14.90
N LYS A 352 32.98 -9.53 -15.04
CA LYS A 352 33.35 -10.96 -15.14
C LYS A 352 34.28 -11.28 -16.32
N PHE A 353 34.26 -10.49 -17.40
CA PHE A 353 35.09 -10.70 -18.59
C PHE A 353 36.41 -9.92 -18.59
N LEU A 354 36.73 -9.16 -17.55
CA LEU A 354 37.94 -8.32 -17.48
C LEU A 354 39.25 -9.10 -17.65
N THR A 355 39.29 -10.35 -17.20
CA THR A 355 40.51 -11.18 -17.24
C THR A 355 40.73 -11.83 -18.60
N SER A 356 39.68 -12.09 -19.39
CA SER A 356 39.77 -12.75 -20.70
C SER A 356 39.64 -11.80 -21.90
N LYS A 357 38.95 -10.67 -21.75
CA LYS A 357 38.56 -9.74 -22.83
C LYS A 357 38.50 -8.29 -22.35
N ALA A 358 39.63 -7.79 -21.81
CA ALA A 358 39.72 -6.48 -21.18
C ALA A 358 39.24 -5.30 -22.05
N ASP A 359 39.55 -5.30 -23.35
CA ASP A 359 39.11 -4.23 -24.27
C ASP A 359 37.59 -4.22 -24.49
N GLU A 360 36.97 -5.40 -24.64
CA GLU A 360 35.50 -5.52 -24.77
C GLU A 360 34.78 -5.07 -23.50
N ALA A 361 35.31 -5.42 -22.32
CA ALA A 361 34.78 -4.97 -21.04
C ALA A 361 34.87 -3.44 -20.90
N ARG A 362 36.02 -2.85 -21.25
CA ARG A 362 36.23 -1.40 -21.21
C ARG A 362 35.26 -0.66 -22.14
N ASP A 363 35.07 -1.15 -23.36
CA ASP A 363 34.19 -0.51 -24.33
C ASP A 363 32.71 -0.66 -23.95
N THR A 364 32.34 -1.76 -23.30
CA THR A 364 31.01 -1.96 -22.70
C THR A 364 30.76 -0.98 -21.56
N ILE A 365 31.71 -0.84 -20.62
CA ILE A 365 31.62 0.14 -19.52
C ILE A 365 31.51 1.57 -20.07
N LYS A 366 32.31 1.95 -21.07
CA LYS A 366 32.20 3.26 -21.73
C LYS A 366 30.82 3.49 -22.35
N ARG A 367 30.20 2.45 -22.89
CA ARG A 367 28.84 2.51 -23.45
C ARG A 367 27.80 2.76 -22.36
N TYR A 368 27.91 2.08 -21.22
CA TYR A 368 27.05 2.31 -20.06
C TYR A 368 27.18 3.75 -19.55
N PHE A 369 28.41 4.27 -19.40
CA PHE A 369 28.62 5.67 -19.04
C PHE A 369 27.96 6.66 -20.01
N ARG A 370 28.04 6.41 -21.33
CA ARG A 370 27.36 7.25 -22.32
C ARG A 370 25.84 7.20 -22.17
N LYS A 371 25.27 6.01 -21.98
CA LYS A 371 23.82 5.85 -21.72
C LYS A 371 23.40 6.66 -20.49
N LEU A 372 24.08 6.45 -19.36
CA LEU A 372 23.78 7.13 -18.10
C LEU A 372 23.93 8.66 -18.20
N LYS A 373 24.93 9.14 -18.94
CA LYS A 373 25.21 10.58 -19.04
C LYS A 373 24.27 11.34 -19.97
N TYR A 374 23.85 10.72 -21.08
CA TYR A 374 23.17 11.45 -22.17
C TYR A 374 21.74 11.00 -22.45
N PHE A 375 21.38 9.76 -22.12
CA PHE A 375 20.08 9.18 -22.49
C PHE A 375 19.21 8.86 -21.28
N ASN A 376 19.78 8.78 -20.08
CA ASN A 376 19.03 8.50 -18.88
C ASN A 376 18.27 9.75 -18.43
N ASN A 377 16.94 9.65 -18.44
CA ASN A 377 16.06 10.58 -17.75
C ASN A 377 15.33 9.78 -16.67
N ASN A 378 15.29 10.29 -15.43
CA ASN A 378 14.59 9.63 -14.35
C ASN A 378 13.06 9.82 -14.54
N PRO A 379 12.29 8.77 -14.87
CA PRO A 379 10.86 8.89 -15.14
C PRO A 379 10.05 9.19 -13.88
N PHE A 380 10.67 9.16 -12.69
CA PHE A 380 10.07 9.39 -11.39
C PHE A 380 10.68 10.59 -10.64
N ALA A 381 11.35 11.49 -11.36
CA ALA A 381 11.89 12.73 -10.80
C ALA A 381 10.81 13.83 -10.70
N PHE A 382 10.26 14.01 -9.49
CA PHE A 382 9.42 15.15 -9.13
C PHE A 382 10.23 16.45 -9.00
N LEU A 383 11.51 16.35 -8.67
CA LEU A 383 12.47 17.45 -8.58
C LEU A 383 13.53 17.35 -9.69
N ASP A 384 14.18 18.48 -10.02
CA ASP A 384 15.35 18.48 -10.90
C ASP A 384 16.59 17.94 -10.17
N VAL A 385 16.77 16.62 -10.22
CA VAL A 385 17.83 15.90 -9.50
C VAL A 385 19.17 16.03 -10.22
N HIS A 386 20.06 16.85 -9.66
CA HIS A 386 21.43 17.03 -10.16
C HIS A 386 22.51 16.76 -9.10
N ASN A 387 22.11 16.33 -7.90
CA ASN A 387 23.02 15.92 -6.83
C ASN A 387 22.34 14.92 -5.89
N GLU A 388 23.14 14.31 -5.00
CA GLU A 388 22.69 13.30 -4.05
C GLU A 388 21.65 13.82 -3.05
N GLN A 389 21.81 15.05 -2.57
CA GLN A 389 20.84 15.65 -1.64
C GLN A 389 19.44 15.76 -2.27
N LEU A 390 19.37 16.14 -3.55
CA LEU A 390 18.12 16.22 -4.30
C LEU A 390 17.58 14.84 -4.66
N PHE A 391 18.45 13.84 -4.87
CA PHE A 391 18.02 12.45 -5.02
C PHE A 391 17.24 11.99 -3.78
N TYR A 392 17.80 12.15 -2.58
CA TYR A 392 17.11 11.74 -1.36
C TYR A 392 15.82 12.52 -1.12
N LYS A 393 15.78 13.83 -1.41
CA LYS A 393 14.54 14.63 -1.36
C LYS A 393 13.49 14.08 -2.33
N ASN A 394 13.89 13.77 -3.57
CA ASN A 394 13.01 13.19 -4.57
C ASN A 394 12.51 11.81 -4.15
N ALA A 395 13.38 10.98 -3.59
CA ALA A 395 13.04 9.63 -3.15
C ALA A 395 11.99 9.62 -2.04
N VAL A 396 12.03 10.58 -1.12
CA VAL A 396 10.98 10.75 -0.09
C VAL A 396 9.63 11.12 -0.73
N ILE A 397 9.61 12.01 -1.73
CA ILE A 397 8.38 12.37 -2.45
C ILE A 397 7.82 11.16 -3.21
N LEU A 398 8.70 10.42 -3.89
CA LEU A 398 8.36 9.22 -4.64
C LEU A 398 7.79 8.15 -3.71
N LYS A 399 8.43 7.91 -2.56
CA LYS A 399 7.92 6.99 -1.52
C LYS A 399 6.52 7.39 -1.05
N ASP A 400 6.32 8.66 -0.67
CA ASP A 400 5.00 9.16 -0.24
C ASP A 400 3.94 8.92 -1.32
N THR A 401 4.29 9.13 -2.59
CA THR A 401 3.38 8.89 -3.73
C THR A 401 3.10 7.40 -3.97
N ILE A 402 4.09 6.54 -3.78
CA ILE A 402 3.93 5.07 -3.86
C ILE A 402 3.04 4.57 -2.73
N SER A 403 3.25 5.04 -1.50
CA SER A 403 2.40 4.68 -0.35
C SER A 403 0.93 5.03 -0.60
N MET A 404 0.64 6.12 -1.32
CA MET A 404 -0.71 6.47 -1.74
C MET A 404 -1.30 5.45 -2.74
N LEU A 405 -0.48 4.92 -3.65
CA LEU A 405 -0.90 4.11 -4.80
C LEU A 405 -0.84 2.59 -4.56
N GLN A 406 0.06 2.11 -3.72
CA GLN A 406 0.42 0.69 -3.65
C GLN A 406 -0.76 -0.23 -3.31
N ASP A 407 -1.75 0.26 -2.55
CA ASP A 407 -2.91 -0.53 -2.10
C ASP A 407 -4.06 -0.59 -3.11
N ILE A 408 -3.96 0.14 -4.21
CA ILE A 408 -5.02 0.26 -5.22
C ILE A 408 -4.98 -0.96 -6.14
N TYR A 409 -6.09 -1.60 -6.45
CA TYR A 409 -6.15 -2.61 -7.50
C TYR A 409 -6.55 -1.95 -8.82
N LEU A 410 -5.56 -1.47 -9.59
CA LEU A 410 -5.79 -0.64 -10.76
C LEU A 410 -6.45 -1.41 -11.92
N THR A 411 -5.98 -2.61 -12.22
CA THR A 411 -6.42 -3.42 -13.37
C THR A 411 -7.74 -4.16 -13.15
N LYS A 412 -8.17 -4.37 -11.89
CA LYS A 412 -9.47 -4.98 -11.57
C LYS A 412 -10.62 -3.98 -11.59
N ASN A 413 -10.34 -2.68 -11.57
CA ASN A 413 -11.35 -1.65 -11.83
C ASN A 413 -11.69 -1.72 -13.32
N THR A 414 -12.68 -2.55 -13.67
CA THR A 414 -13.02 -2.98 -15.06
C THR A 414 -13.61 -1.89 -15.95
N ASP A 415 -13.92 -0.72 -15.41
CA ASP A 415 -14.44 0.38 -16.20
C ASP A 415 -13.28 1.26 -16.67
N ASN A 416 -13.02 1.30 -17.99
CA ASN A 416 -12.12 2.28 -18.62
C ASN A 416 -12.40 3.72 -18.17
N GLN A 417 -13.61 3.97 -17.67
CA GLN A 417 -14.05 5.21 -17.05
C GLN A 417 -13.27 5.56 -15.77
N PHE A 418 -12.86 4.58 -14.93
CA PHE A 418 -12.08 4.86 -13.72
C PHE A 418 -10.75 5.55 -14.04
N LEU A 419 -10.00 5.05 -15.03
CA LEU A 419 -8.76 5.69 -15.46
C LEU A 419 -9.06 7.07 -16.06
N GLY A 420 -10.09 7.20 -16.89
CA GLY A 420 -10.53 8.49 -17.43
C GLY A 420 -10.82 9.51 -16.33
N ASP A 421 -11.66 9.13 -15.35
CA ASP A 421 -12.03 9.95 -14.20
C ASP A 421 -10.80 10.27 -13.35
N LEU A 422 -9.92 9.29 -13.11
CA LEU A 422 -8.65 9.45 -12.40
C LEU A 422 -7.80 10.54 -13.04
N PHE A 423 -7.56 10.44 -14.36
CA PHE A 423 -6.83 11.43 -15.15
C PHE A 423 -7.51 12.80 -15.13
N GLU A 424 -8.82 12.85 -15.34
CA GLU A 424 -9.60 14.09 -15.34
C GLU A 424 -9.51 14.80 -13.98
N GLY A 425 -9.68 14.08 -12.87
CA GLY A 425 -9.67 14.69 -11.53
C GLY A 425 -8.30 15.24 -11.14
N PHE A 426 -7.20 14.61 -11.57
CA PHE A 426 -5.86 15.15 -11.38
C PHE A 426 -5.61 16.37 -12.28
N LEU A 427 -6.04 16.33 -13.55
CA LEU A 427 -5.90 17.46 -14.48
C LEU A 427 -6.71 18.68 -14.00
N ASN A 428 -7.99 18.50 -13.66
CA ASN A 428 -8.88 19.58 -13.21
C ASN A 428 -8.41 20.27 -11.91
N ARG A 429 -7.70 19.56 -11.02
CA ARG A 429 -7.24 20.09 -9.72
C ARG A 429 -5.79 20.56 -9.73
N GLY A 430 -4.94 19.98 -10.58
CA GLY A 430 -3.49 20.25 -10.62
C GLY A 430 -3.08 21.24 -11.69
N VAL A 431 -3.78 21.28 -12.83
CA VAL A 431 -3.46 22.18 -13.94
C VAL A 431 -4.54 23.24 -13.99
N HIS A 432 -4.19 24.49 -13.70
CA HIS A 432 -5.13 25.60 -13.88
C HIS A 432 -5.58 25.60 -15.35
N GLN A 433 -6.91 25.53 -15.55
CA GLN A 433 -7.56 25.72 -16.85
C GLN A 433 -7.11 27.07 -17.45
N SER A 434 -6.08 27.04 -18.27
CA SER A 434 -5.85 28.11 -19.25
C SER A 434 -6.89 27.93 -20.37
N GLU A 435 -7.30 29.05 -20.97
CA GLU A 435 -8.42 29.10 -21.91
C GLU A 435 -8.34 28.00 -23.00
N GLY A 436 -9.36 27.13 -23.08
CA GLY A 436 -9.53 26.14 -24.16
C GLY A 436 -9.47 24.66 -23.75
N GLN A 437 -9.12 24.33 -22.51
CA GLN A 437 -9.12 22.95 -22.01
C GLN A 437 -10.48 22.59 -21.40
N PHE A 438 -11.44 22.19 -22.24
CA PHE A 438 -12.76 21.72 -21.79
C PHE A 438 -12.94 20.24 -22.09
N PHE A 439 -13.29 19.45 -21.06
CA PHE A 439 -13.68 18.06 -21.24
C PHE A 439 -15.10 17.97 -21.81
N THR A 440 -15.32 17.04 -22.74
CA THR A 440 -16.68 16.75 -23.20
C THR A 440 -17.35 15.82 -22.16
N PRO A 441 -18.49 16.22 -21.56
CA PRO A 441 -19.17 15.39 -20.56
C PRO A 441 -19.50 14.00 -21.09
N ILE A 442 -19.21 12.95 -20.30
CA ILE A 442 -19.44 11.54 -20.67
C ILE A 442 -20.86 11.27 -21.21
N PRO A 443 -21.97 11.85 -20.68
CA PRO A 443 -23.29 11.65 -21.26
C PRO A 443 -23.41 12.12 -22.71
N ILE A 444 -22.74 13.23 -23.06
CA ILE A 444 -22.72 13.77 -24.44
C ILE A 444 -21.87 12.87 -25.34
N VAL A 445 -20.68 12.47 -24.87
CA VAL A 445 -19.80 11.53 -25.60
C VAL A 445 -20.53 10.23 -25.89
N ARG A 446 -21.17 9.63 -24.89
CA ARG A 446 -21.96 8.40 -25.03
C ARG A 446 -23.08 8.59 -26.06
N PHE A 447 -23.83 9.68 -25.98
CA PHE A 447 -24.90 9.96 -26.95
C PHE A 447 -24.36 10.04 -28.38
N LEU A 448 -23.26 10.78 -28.59
CA LEU A 448 -22.66 10.93 -29.91
C LEU A 448 -22.13 9.60 -30.46
N VAL A 449 -21.38 8.84 -29.66
CA VAL A 449 -20.84 7.53 -30.08
C VAL A 449 -21.97 6.53 -30.36
N SER A 450 -23.01 6.52 -29.54
CA SER A 450 -24.18 5.65 -29.73
C SER A 450 -25.07 6.08 -30.90
N SER A 451 -24.94 7.32 -31.40
CA SER A 451 -25.59 7.76 -32.63
C SER A 451 -24.91 7.21 -33.90
N LEU A 452 -23.67 6.72 -33.79
CA LEU A 452 -22.97 6.07 -34.90
C LEU A 452 -23.57 4.69 -35.18
N PRO A 453 -23.70 4.28 -36.46
CA PRO A 453 -24.21 2.96 -36.84
C PRO A 453 -23.14 1.87 -36.65
N LEU A 454 -22.57 1.76 -35.45
CA LEU A 454 -21.40 0.93 -35.13
C LEU A 454 -21.56 -0.52 -35.58
N ARG A 455 -22.74 -1.11 -35.36
CA ARG A 455 -23.02 -2.50 -35.74
C ARG A 455 -22.97 -2.71 -37.26
N GLN A 456 -23.56 -1.81 -38.03
CA GLN A 456 -23.56 -1.89 -39.49
C GLN A 456 -22.15 -1.70 -40.06
N ILE A 457 -21.36 -0.82 -39.45
CA ILE A 457 -19.97 -0.60 -39.86
C ILE A 457 -19.12 -1.84 -39.57
N LEU A 458 -19.29 -2.45 -38.40
CA LEU A 458 -18.54 -3.64 -37.99
C LEU A 458 -18.94 -4.91 -38.77
N GLU A 459 -20.23 -5.06 -39.13
CA GLU A 459 -20.69 -6.13 -40.03
C GLU A 459 -20.10 -6.02 -41.44
N GLY A 460 -19.63 -4.82 -41.84
CA GLY A 460 -18.97 -4.56 -43.12
C GLY A 460 -17.55 -5.11 -43.25
N GLY A 461 -17.02 -5.76 -42.20
CA GLY A 461 -15.73 -6.46 -42.22
C GLY A 461 -14.77 -5.94 -41.15
N GLU A 462 -13.96 -4.93 -41.47
CA GLU A 462 -12.89 -4.49 -40.58
C GLU A 462 -13.36 -3.52 -39.48
N ILE A 463 -12.78 -3.66 -38.29
CA ILE A 463 -12.98 -2.71 -37.18
C ILE A 463 -12.46 -1.33 -37.63
N PRO A 464 -13.31 -0.30 -37.70
CA PRO A 464 -12.90 0.97 -38.26
C PRO A 464 -11.92 1.66 -37.31
N LYS A 465 -10.86 2.21 -37.90
CA LYS A 465 -9.91 3.07 -37.19
C LYS A 465 -10.57 4.41 -36.91
N VAL A 466 -10.54 4.85 -35.66
CA VAL A 466 -11.11 6.14 -35.23
C VAL A 466 -9.98 7.07 -34.85
N ILE A 467 -10.12 8.33 -35.24
CA ILE A 467 -9.21 9.41 -34.89
C ILE A 467 -10.03 10.54 -34.25
N ASP A 468 -9.52 11.05 -33.14
CA ASP A 468 -10.02 12.25 -32.49
C ASP A 468 -8.87 13.26 -32.44
N TYR A 469 -8.96 14.31 -33.27
CA TYR A 469 -7.92 15.33 -33.42
C TYR A 469 -7.75 16.21 -32.17
N ALA A 470 -8.70 16.17 -31.24
CA ALA A 470 -8.69 16.96 -30.01
C ALA A 470 -9.12 16.08 -28.82
N CYS A 471 -8.52 14.90 -28.71
CA CYS A 471 -9.01 13.84 -27.84
C CYS A 471 -8.97 14.15 -26.33
N GLY A 472 -8.13 15.08 -25.88
CA GLY A 472 -8.02 15.42 -24.46
C GLY A 472 -7.75 14.17 -23.59
N ALA A 473 -8.59 13.92 -22.58
CA ALA A 473 -8.55 12.71 -21.76
C ALA A 473 -8.99 11.42 -22.50
N GLY A 474 -9.31 11.51 -23.79
CA GLY A 474 -9.63 10.37 -24.65
C GLY A 474 -11.07 9.87 -24.53
N HIS A 475 -12.01 10.65 -23.99
CA HIS A 475 -13.39 10.20 -23.73
C HIS A 475 -14.07 9.60 -24.97
N PHE A 476 -13.92 10.20 -26.15
CA PHE A 476 -14.49 9.65 -27.39
C PHE A 476 -13.87 8.30 -27.77
N LEU A 477 -12.56 8.17 -27.64
CA LEU A 477 -11.83 6.94 -28.00
C LEU A 477 -12.14 5.81 -27.02
N THR A 478 -12.18 6.11 -25.72
CA THR A 478 -12.49 5.12 -24.67
C THR A 478 -13.95 4.68 -24.73
N GLU A 479 -14.89 5.61 -24.94
CA GLU A 479 -16.31 5.29 -25.09
C GLU A 479 -16.58 4.52 -26.38
N TYR A 480 -15.93 4.88 -27.49
CA TYR A 480 -15.99 4.11 -28.72
C TYR A 480 -15.49 2.68 -28.50
N ALA A 481 -14.29 2.49 -27.92
CA ALA A 481 -13.73 1.18 -27.61
C ALA A 481 -14.68 0.34 -26.71
N ARG A 482 -15.32 1.00 -25.73
CA ARG A 482 -16.30 0.36 -24.84
C ARG A 482 -17.54 -0.12 -25.59
N GLN A 483 -18.09 0.68 -26.49
CA GLN A 483 -19.32 0.34 -27.22
C GLN A 483 -19.10 -0.71 -28.32
N ILE A 484 -17.94 -0.72 -28.99
CA ILE A 484 -17.65 -1.71 -30.03
C ILE A 484 -17.31 -3.09 -29.46
N LYS A 485 -16.68 -3.17 -28.27
CA LYS A 485 -16.21 -4.42 -27.67
C LYS A 485 -17.27 -5.54 -27.65
N PRO A 486 -18.49 -5.33 -27.09
CA PRO A 486 -19.50 -6.38 -27.09
C PRO A 486 -19.97 -6.77 -28.50
N ILE A 487 -19.99 -5.83 -29.45
CA ILE A 487 -20.38 -6.11 -30.85
C ILE A 487 -19.33 -6.98 -31.53
N VAL A 488 -18.05 -6.66 -31.36
CA VAL A 488 -16.93 -7.43 -31.89
C VAL A 488 -16.88 -8.83 -31.29
N GLU A 489 -17.07 -8.96 -29.97
CA GLU A 489 -17.14 -10.25 -29.28
C GLU A 489 -18.29 -11.13 -29.79
N GLU A 490 -19.47 -10.53 -30.04
CA GLU A 490 -20.62 -11.21 -30.63
C GLU A 490 -20.32 -11.72 -32.05
N LEU A 491 -19.77 -10.86 -32.92
CA LEU A 491 -19.42 -11.21 -34.30
C LEU A 491 -18.33 -12.30 -34.36
N ALA A 492 -17.29 -12.20 -33.54
CA ALA A 492 -16.24 -13.23 -33.44
C ALA A 492 -16.78 -14.57 -32.92
N HIS A 493 -17.75 -14.55 -32.01
CA HIS A 493 -18.45 -15.76 -31.57
C HIS A 493 -19.27 -16.40 -32.69
N LEU A 494 -19.97 -15.59 -33.50
CA LEU A 494 -20.75 -16.05 -34.63
C LEU A 494 -19.86 -16.68 -35.71
N GLU A 495 -18.76 -16.02 -36.10
CA GLU A 495 -17.79 -16.58 -37.06
C GLU A 495 -17.25 -17.93 -36.59
N ASN A 496 -16.86 -18.07 -35.32
CA ASN A 496 -16.38 -19.35 -34.77
C ASN A 496 -17.44 -20.47 -34.78
N ILE A 497 -18.73 -20.13 -34.63
CA ILE A 497 -19.84 -21.10 -34.75
C ILE A 497 -20.04 -21.52 -36.21
N TYR A 498 -19.99 -20.57 -37.14
CA TYR A 498 -20.09 -20.87 -38.58
C TYR A 498 -18.90 -21.70 -39.07
N ASP A 499 -17.68 -21.43 -38.61
CA ASP A 499 -16.48 -22.20 -38.96
C ASP A 499 -16.52 -23.63 -38.41
N LYS A 500 -17.05 -23.83 -37.19
CA LYS A 500 -17.30 -25.18 -36.64
C LYS A 500 -18.33 -25.94 -37.47
N ARG A 501 -19.46 -25.32 -37.83
CA ARG A 501 -20.49 -25.95 -38.69
C ARG A 501 -19.99 -26.21 -40.11
N ALA A 502 -19.11 -25.36 -40.65
CA ALA A 502 -18.48 -25.56 -41.95
C ALA A 502 -17.49 -26.73 -41.94
N LYS A 503 -16.75 -26.93 -40.84
CA LYS A 503 -15.88 -28.11 -40.61
C LYS A 503 -16.68 -29.41 -40.43
N ASP A 504 -17.81 -29.36 -39.72
CA ASP A 504 -18.71 -30.52 -39.58
C ASP A 504 -19.41 -30.88 -40.91
N ASN A 505 -19.80 -29.89 -41.72
CA ASN A 505 -20.39 -30.13 -43.04
C ASN A 505 -19.38 -30.56 -44.11
N SER A 506 -18.10 -30.19 -44.00
CA SER A 506 -17.05 -30.65 -44.93
C SER A 506 -16.53 -32.05 -44.62
N SER A 507 -16.76 -32.55 -43.40
CA SER A 507 -16.54 -33.97 -43.04
C SER A 507 -17.71 -34.89 -43.44
N LEU A 508 -18.83 -34.33 -43.90
CA LEU A 508 -20.00 -35.04 -44.44
C LEU A 508 -20.01 -35.19 -45.98
N ILE A 509 -19.02 -34.62 -46.69
CA ILE A 509 -18.93 -34.66 -48.17
C ILE A 509 -17.87 -35.67 -48.67
N ILE A 510 -17.19 -36.39 -47.76
CA ILE A 510 -16.33 -37.53 -48.10
C ILE A 510 -16.89 -38.79 -47.42
N GLN A 511 -17.99 -39.31 -47.95
CA GLN A 511 -18.38 -40.73 -47.82
C GLN A 511 -19.16 -41.17 -49.06
#